data_AF-A0ABD0XVJ2-F1
#
_entry.id   AF-A0ABD0XVJ2-F1
#
_cell.length_a   1.000
_cell.length_b   1.000
_cell.length_c   1.000
_cell.angle_alpha   90.00
_cell.angle_beta   90.00
_cell.angle_gamma   90.00
#
_symmetry.space_group_name_H-M   'P 1'
#
loop_
_entity.id
_entity.type
_entity.pdbx_description
1 polymer ?
#
loop_
_entity_poly.entity_id
_entity_poly.type
_entity_poly.pdbx_seq_one_letter_code
_entity_poly.pdbx_strand_id
1 'polypeptide(L)'
;MRDRFEQNRCVSDPIAAHKLLVDGEEELFKSQHWQPKMWPKTIGGNAYGRVSFVPDWVLDYWHPLEKAQYPEYFARREQRKEEFIRMWEKEYGNDPEDKSHHH
;
A
#
# COMPACT_ATOMS: atom_id res chain seq x y z
N MET A 1 -21.58 22.37 6.33
CA MET A 1 -21.29 21.02 6.86
C MET A 1 -20.20 21.05 7.94
N ARG A 2 -19.03 21.67 7.67
CA ARG A 2 -17.96 21.80 8.66
C ARG A 2 -18.40 22.37 10.02
N ASP A 3 -19.24 23.39 10.05
CA ASP A 3 -19.72 24.01 11.30
C ASP A 3 -20.47 23.04 12.24
N ARG A 4 -21.20 22.05 11.68
CA ARG A 4 -21.89 21.00 12.46
C ARG A 4 -20.90 20.08 13.19
N PHE A 5 -19.76 19.80 12.55
CA PHE A 5 -18.68 19.04 13.17
C PHE A 5 -17.97 19.87 14.25
N GLU A 6 -17.79 21.18 14.02
CA GLU A 6 -17.15 22.07 14.99
C GLU A 6 -17.96 22.20 16.28
N GLN A 7 -19.29 22.31 16.18
CA GLN A 7 -20.19 22.36 17.35
C GLN A 7 -20.12 21.10 18.22
N ASN A 8 -19.86 19.93 17.62
CA ASN A 8 -19.80 18.64 18.32
C ASN A 8 -18.36 18.14 18.56
N ARG A 9 -17.34 19.00 18.35
CA ARG A 9 -15.91 18.64 18.44
C ARG A 9 -15.48 18.24 19.85
N CYS A 10 -16.10 18.81 20.88
CA CYS A 10 -15.69 18.69 22.28
C CYS A 10 -16.72 17.93 23.14
N VAL A 11 -17.37 16.90 22.59
CA VAL A 11 -18.23 16.00 23.39
C VAL A 11 -17.34 15.06 24.21
N SER A 12 -17.41 15.17 25.55
CA SER A 12 -16.55 14.40 26.45
C SER A 12 -17.06 12.99 26.76
N ASP A 13 -18.37 12.73 26.61
CA ASP A 13 -18.97 11.42 26.89
C ASP A 13 -18.83 10.49 25.67
N PRO A 14 -18.17 9.32 25.81
CA PRO A 14 -17.99 8.37 24.70
C PRO A 14 -19.31 7.77 24.19
N ILE A 15 -20.33 7.62 25.04
CA ILE A 15 -21.61 7.02 24.62
C ILE A 15 -22.37 8.00 23.72
N ALA A 16 -22.46 9.27 24.14
CA ALA A 16 -23.03 10.34 23.32
C ALA A 16 -22.27 10.53 21.99
N ALA A 17 -20.93 10.49 22.01
CA ALA A 17 -20.12 10.61 20.80
C ALA A 17 -20.36 9.45 19.81
N HIS A 18 -20.45 8.22 20.32
CA HIS A 18 -20.76 7.06 19.48
C HIS A 18 -22.14 7.17 18.84
N LYS A 19 -23.15 7.60 19.59
CA LYS A 19 -24.50 7.81 19.06
C LYS A 19 -24.51 8.86 17.94
N LEU A 20 -23.83 9.98 18.12
CA LEU A 20 -23.71 11.02 17.09
C LEU A 20 -23.02 10.52 15.82
N LEU A 21 -22.05 9.62 15.96
CA LEU A 21 -21.36 8.99 14.83
C LEU A 21 -22.31 8.09 14.05
N VAL A 22 -23.04 7.21 14.74
CA VAL A 22 -24.03 6.29 14.11
C VAL A 22 -25.12 7.09 13.39
N ASP A 23 -25.69 8.10 14.05
CA ASP A 23 -26.71 8.97 13.44
C ASP A 23 -26.17 9.69 12.19
N GLY A 24 -24.90 10.12 12.22
CA GLY A 24 -24.23 10.77 11.08
C GLY A 24 -23.93 9.82 9.92
N GLU A 25 -23.56 8.58 10.19
CA GLU A 25 -23.37 7.54 9.17
C GLU A 25 -24.69 7.18 8.49
N GLU A 26 -25.79 7.09 9.24
CA GLU A 26 -27.12 6.89 8.67
C GLU A 26 -27.57 8.04 7.76
N GLU A 27 -27.32 9.29 8.18
CA GLU A 27 -27.61 10.48 7.38
C GLU A 27 -26.82 10.46 6.07
N LEU A 28 -25.52 10.13 6.14
CA LEU A 28 -24.66 10.00 4.97
C LEU A 28 -25.16 8.91 4.03
N PHE A 29 -25.52 7.73 4.55
CA PHE A 29 -26.02 6.62 3.76
C PHE A 29 -27.31 6.96 3.00
N LYS A 30 -28.22 7.73 3.62
CA LYS A 30 -29.49 8.16 3.01
C LYS A 30 -29.29 9.27 1.97
N SER A 31 -28.26 10.11 2.13
CA SER A 31 -28.03 11.30 1.30
C SER A 31 -26.91 11.17 0.26
N GLN A 32 -26.11 10.10 0.32
CA GLN A 32 -25.00 9.88 -0.61
C GLN A 32 -25.48 9.79 -2.06
N HIS A 33 -24.69 10.35 -2.96
CA HIS A 33 -24.97 10.24 -4.38
C HIS A 33 -24.76 8.81 -4.86
N TRP A 34 -25.65 8.31 -5.73
CA TRP A 34 -25.59 6.95 -6.26
C TRP A 34 -24.29 6.64 -7.02
N GLN A 35 -23.62 7.65 -7.59
CA GLN A 35 -22.33 7.51 -8.27
C GLN A 35 -21.28 8.49 -7.73
N PRO A 36 -20.61 8.17 -6.60
CA PRO A 36 -19.59 9.04 -6.04
C PRO A 36 -18.45 9.34 -7.02
N LYS A 37 -17.89 10.55 -6.95
CA LYS A 37 -16.71 10.91 -7.74
C LYS A 37 -15.49 10.16 -7.21
N MET A 38 -15.03 9.19 -7.99
CA MET A 38 -13.79 8.45 -7.71
C MET A 38 -12.61 9.05 -8.46
N TRP A 39 -11.43 9.03 -7.84
CA TRP A 39 -10.21 9.42 -8.53
C TRP A 39 -9.76 8.31 -9.49
N PRO A 40 -9.10 8.62 -10.61
CA PRO A 40 -8.82 7.63 -11.64
C PRO A 40 -8.05 6.40 -11.14
N LYS A 41 -7.04 6.59 -10.28
CA LYS A 41 -6.13 5.53 -9.82
C LYS A 41 -6.53 4.89 -8.49
N THR A 42 -7.57 5.37 -7.83
CA THR A 42 -8.08 4.73 -6.59
C THR A 42 -8.88 3.49 -6.92
N ILE A 43 -9.06 2.59 -5.95
CA ILE A 43 -9.94 1.42 -6.09
C ILE A 43 -11.33 1.91 -6.53
N GLY A 44 -11.90 1.32 -7.58
CA GLY A 44 -13.18 1.76 -8.17
C GLY A 44 -13.08 2.95 -9.13
N GLY A 45 -11.88 3.51 -9.34
CA GLY A 45 -11.60 4.51 -10.35
C GLY A 45 -11.46 3.92 -11.77
N ASN A 46 -11.67 4.75 -12.79
CA ASN A 46 -11.65 4.33 -14.19
C ASN A 46 -10.26 3.93 -14.75
N ALA A 47 -9.19 4.19 -14.01
CA ALA A 47 -7.82 3.85 -14.37
C ALA A 47 -7.17 2.95 -13.31
N TYR A 48 -7.96 2.41 -12.37
CA TYR A 48 -7.48 1.45 -11.39
C TYR A 48 -6.96 0.20 -12.10
N GLY A 49 -5.74 -0.22 -11.78
CA GLY A 49 -5.12 -1.39 -12.40
C GLY A 49 -4.85 -1.26 -13.91
N ARG A 50 -4.95 -0.05 -14.49
CA ARG A 50 -4.71 0.15 -15.93
C ARG A 50 -3.27 -0.22 -16.34
N VAL A 51 -2.32 0.03 -15.46
CA VAL A 51 -0.92 -0.37 -15.64
C VAL A 51 -0.68 -1.60 -14.77
N SER A 52 -0.34 -2.71 -15.40
CA SER A 52 0.02 -3.93 -14.68
C SER A 52 1.39 -3.77 -14.03
N PHE A 53 1.53 -4.31 -12.82
CA PHE A 53 2.81 -4.39 -12.14
C PHE A 53 3.54 -5.65 -12.62
N VAL A 54 4.64 -5.47 -13.34
CA VAL A 54 5.56 -6.56 -13.68
C VAL A 54 6.69 -6.55 -12.66
N PRO A 55 6.88 -7.61 -11.87
CA PRO A 55 7.93 -7.63 -10.87
C PRO A 55 9.32 -7.72 -11.52
N ASP A 56 10.32 -7.12 -10.88
CA ASP A 56 11.68 -6.99 -11.45
C ASP A 56 12.35 -8.34 -11.72
N TRP A 57 12.12 -9.35 -10.87
CA TRP A 57 12.71 -10.69 -11.01
C TRP A 57 12.37 -11.37 -12.35
N VAL A 58 11.34 -10.93 -13.07
CA VAL A 58 11.00 -11.45 -14.42
C VAL A 58 12.15 -11.27 -15.40
N LEU A 59 12.94 -10.21 -15.25
CA LEU A 59 14.10 -9.91 -16.10
C LEU A 59 15.24 -10.93 -15.94
N ASP A 60 15.24 -11.74 -14.87
CA ASP A 60 16.23 -12.80 -14.70
C ASP A 60 16.01 -13.97 -15.68
N TYR A 61 14.78 -14.16 -16.15
CA TYR A 61 14.41 -15.23 -17.09
C TYR A 61 14.70 -14.89 -18.56
N TRP A 62 15.12 -13.66 -18.87
CA TRP A 62 15.42 -13.25 -20.26
C TRP A 62 16.56 -14.06 -20.87
N HIS A 63 16.49 -14.30 -22.18
CA HIS A 63 17.54 -15.02 -22.89
C HIS A 63 18.84 -14.18 -22.89
N PRO A 64 20.05 -14.78 -22.79
CA PRO A 64 21.30 -14.02 -22.77
C PRO A 64 21.49 -13.03 -23.94
N LEU A 65 20.97 -13.37 -25.12
CA LEU A 65 20.98 -12.47 -26.28
C LEU A 65 20.13 -11.21 -26.08
N GLU A 66 18.99 -11.32 -25.39
CA GLU A 66 18.12 -10.17 -25.06
C GLU A 66 18.76 -9.31 -23.97
N LYS A 67 19.46 -9.94 -23.01
CA LYS A 67 20.23 -9.24 -21.99
C LYS A 67 21.42 -8.48 -22.59
N ALA A 68 22.09 -9.08 -23.58
CA ALA A 68 23.22 -8.49 -24.28
C ALA A 68 22.87 -7.19 -25.03
N GLN A 69 21.59 -6.96 -25.32
CA GLN A 69 21.11 -5.69 -25.90
C GLN A 69 21.22 -4.52 -24.90
N TYR A 70 21.21 -4.79 -23.59
CA TYR A 70 21.23 -3.77 -22.52
C TYR A 70 22.37 -4.00 -21.52
N PRO A 71 23.64 -3.96 -21.96
CA PRO A 71 24.78 -4.39 -21.15
C PRO A 71 24.96 -3.54 -19.88
N GLU A 72 24.83 -2.21 -19.99
CA GLU A 72 24.97 -1.32 -18.84
C GLU A 72 23.87 -1.50 -17.79
N TYR A 73 22.64 -1.79 -18.23
CA TYR A 73 21.51 -1.97 -17.32
C TYR A 73 21.70 -3.25 -16.48
N PHE A 74 22.04 -4.37 -17.12
CA PHE A 74 22.26 -5.63 -16.43
C PHE A 74 23.51 -5.60 -15.55
N ALA A 75 24.59 -4.91 -15.95
CA ALA A 75 25.76 -4.72 -15.10
C ALA A 75 25.44 -4.00 -13.78
N ARG A 76 24.66 -2.90 -13.84
CA ARG A 76 24.20 -2.17 -12.63
C ARG A 76 23.20 -2.97 -11.81
N ARG A 77 22.45 -3.87 -12.46
CA ARG A 77 21.47 -4.72 -11.79
C ARG A 77 22.13 -5.81 -10.96
N GLU A 78 23.17 -6.46 -11.46
CA GLU A 78 23.92 -7.46 -10.69
C GLU A 78 24.59 -6.84 -9.45
N GLN A 79 25.15 -5.62 -9.58
CA GLN A 79 25.67 -4.88 -8.42
C GLN A 79 24.61 -4.68 -7.32
N ARG A 80 23.39 -4.25 -7.70
CA ARG A 80 22.28 -4.06 -6.74
C ARG A 80 21.80 -5.38 -6.13
N LYS A 81 21.86 -6.49 -6.86
CA LYS A 81 21.52 -7.82 -6.33
C LYS A 81 22.52 -8.25 -5.26
N GLU A 82 23.81 -8.02 -5.48
CA GLU A 82 24.84 -8.27 -4.47
C GLU A 82 24.67 -7.40 -3.23
N GLU A 83 24.38 -6.11 -3.41
CA GLU A 83 24.08 -5.19 -2.29
C GLU A 83 22.88 -5.67 -1.47
N PHE A 84 21.82 -6.14 -2.13
CA PHE A 84 20.63 -6.67 -1.46
C PHE A 84 20.97 -7.93 -0.64
N ILE A 85 21.74 -8.87 -1.19
CA ILE A 85 22.16 -10.09 -0.48
C ILE A 85 23.00 -9.72 0.75
N ARG A 86 23.97 -8.82 0.62
CA ARG A 86 24.80 -8.37 1.75
C ARG A 86 23.98 -7.69 2.84
N MET A 87 22.99 -6.87 2.44
CA MET A 87 22.08 -6.21 3.37
C MET A 87 21.20 -7.24 4.10
N TRP A 88 20.65 -8.22 3.37
CA TRP A 88 19.85 -9.30 3.93
C TRP A 88 20.63 -10.17 4.92
N GLU A 89 21.84 -10.60 4.55
CA GLU A 89 22.74 -11.36 5.44
C GLU A 89 23.08 -10.59 6.72
N LYS A 90 23.23 -9.26 6.63
CA LYS A 90 23.48 -8.41 7.80
C LYS A 90 22.26 -8.29 8.71
N GLU A 91 21.06 -8.10 8.16
CA GLU A 91 19.83 -7.90 8.93
C GLU A 91 19.25 -9.19 9.50
N TYR A 92 19.36 -10.29 8.74
CA TYR A 92 18.66 -11.55 9.03
C TYR A 92 19.59 -12.77 9.09
N GLY A 93 20.86 -12.66 8.68
CA GLY A 93 21.81 -13.78 8.68
C GLY A 93 22.42 -14.10 10.06
N ASN A 94 22.17 -13.25 11.06
CA ASN A 94 22.40 -13.59 12.46
C ASN A 94 21.05 -14.02 13.07
N ASP A 95 20.75 -15.31 13.06
CA ASP A 95 19.73 -15.86 13.96
C ASP A 95 20.40 -16.09 15.33
N PRO A 96 20.16 -15.25 16.37
CA PRO A 96 20.24 -15.75 17.73
C PRO A 96 19.10 -16.75 17.91
N GLU A 97 19.42 -17.93 18.43
CA GLU A 97 18.55 -19.11 18.67
C GLU A 97 17.33 -18.88 19.60
N ASP A 98 16.68 -17.71 19.60
CA ASP A 98 15.62 -17.40 20.56
C ASP A 98 14.48 -16.61 19.92
N LYS A 99 13.66 -17.31 19.13
CA LYS A 99 12.30 -16.87 18.82
C LYS A 99 11.35 -17.99 19.22
N SER A 100 10.88 -17.90 20.47
CA SER A 100 9.75 -18.68 20.98
C SER A 100 8.54 -18.50 20.06
N HIS A 101 8.36 -19.42 19.13
CA HIS A 101 7.22 -19.46 18.24
C HIS A 101 5.99 -19.94 19.01
N HIS A 102 5.21 -19.00 19.54
CA HIS A 102 3.79 -19.21 19.82
C HIS A 102 3.00 -18.71 18.61
N HIS A 103 2.53 -19.66 17.80
CA HIS A 103 1.44 -19.48 16.86
C HIS A 103 0.15 -20.05 17.47
#